data_AF-A0A1I3JIS6-F1
#
_entry.id   AF-A0A1I3JIS6-F1
#
_cell.length_a   1.000
_cell.length_b   1.000
_cell.length_c   1.000
_cell.angle_alpha   90.00
_cell.angle_beta   90.00
_cell.angle_gamma   90.00
#
_symmetry.space_group_name_H-M   'P 1'
#
loop_
_entity.id
_entity.type
_entity.pdbx_description
1 polymer ?
#
loop_
_entity_poly.entity_id
_entity_poly.type
_entity_poly.pdbx_seq_one_letter_code
_entity_poly.pdbx_strand_id
1 'polypeptide(L)' 'MLTMITTCRLNDVDPKAWLADVLARVADLPTSRLHELLPWEWKLLRQTDKAADQQAA' A
#
# COMPACT_ATOMS: atom_id res chain seq x y z
N MET A 1 10.25 15.80 -12.83
CA MET A 1 10.21 14.50 -12.13
C MET A 1 9.19 14.59 -11.00
N LEU A 2 8.22 13.68 -10.93
CA LEU A 2 7.33 13.54 -9.77
C LEU A 2 8.00 12.60 -8.75
N THR A 3 8.00 12.99 -7.48
CA THR A 3 8.57 12.16 -6.42
C THR A 3 7.53 11.13 -5.93
N MET A 4 8.01 10.01 -5.40
CA MET A 4 7.14 8.97 -4.81
C MET A 4 6.23 9.53 -3.71
N ILE A 5 6.73 10.52 -2.94
CA ILE A 5 5.95 11.24 -1.91
C ILE A 5 4.81 12.04 -2.55
N THR A 6 5.08 12.75 -3.65
CA THR A 6 4.05 13.49 -4.39
C THR A 6 2.96 12.54 -4.90
N THR A 7 3.33 11.38 -5.46
CA THR A 7 2.38 10.37 -5.92
C THR A 7 1.50 9.84 -4.77
N CYS A 8 2.06 9.56 -3.60
CA CYS A 8 1.28 9.13 -2.44
C CYS A 8 0.25 10.18 -2.02
N ARG A 9 0.67 11.45 -1.94
CA ARG A 9 -0.22 12.56 -1.59
C ARG A 9 -1.37 12.74 -2.59
N LEU A 10 -1.10 12.59 -3.89
CA LEU A 10 -2.12 12.69 -4.94
C LEU A 10 -3.16 11.55 -4.89
N ASN A 11 -2.84 10.44 -4.22
CA ASN A 11 -3.74 9.29 -4.08
C ASN A 11 -4.41 9.22 -2.68
N ASP A 12 -4.29 10.28 -1.88
CA ASP A 12 -4.76 10.31 -0.49
C ASP A 12 -4.21 9.13 0.32
N VAL A 13 -2.90 8.91 0.20
CA VAL A 13 -2.13 7.88 0.89
C VAL A 13 -1.07 8.54 1.74
N ASP A 14 -0.98 8.15 3.02
CA ASP A 14 0.09 8.59 3.89
C ASP A 14 1.44 8.02 3.40
N PRO A 15 2.40 8.87 2.96
CA PRO A 15 3.65 8.39 2.36
C PRO A 15 4.50 7.57 3.33
N LYS A 16 4.42 7.87 4.65
CA LYS A 16 5.23 7.21 5.67
C LYS A 16 4.70 5.80 5.95
N ALA A 17 3.38 5.66 6.14
CA ALA A 17 2.73 4.38 6.37
C ALA A 17 2.88 3.46 5.15
N TRP A 18 2.66 3.99 3.95
CA TRP A 18 2.86 3.25 2.71
C TRP A 18 4.31 2.78 2.56
N LEU A 19 5.29 3.68 2.71
CA LEU A 19 6.70 3.30 2.56
C LEU A 19 7.14 2.26 3.60
N ALA A 20 6.70 2.38 4.85
CA ALA A 20 7.03 1.41 5.89
C ALA A 20 6.51 0.01 5.54
N ASP A 21 5.27 -0.09 5.05
CA ASP A 21 4.67 -1.37 4.66
C ASP A 21 5.28 -1.95 3.39
N VAL A 22 5.60 -1.10 2.40
CA VAL A 22 6.31 -1.50 1.18
C VAL A 22 7.69 -2.06 1.54
N LEU A 23 8.47 -1.36 2.36
CA LEU A 23 9.80 -1.84 2.77
C LEU A 23 9.72 -3.15 3.56
N ALA A 24 8.66 -3.35 4.35
CA ALA A 24 8.46 -4.59 5.09
C ALA A 24 8.10 -5.79 4.19
N ARG A 25 7.45 -5.56 3.05
CA ARG A 25 6.92 -6.64 2.19
C ARG A 25 7.70 -6.87 0.89
N VAL A 26 8.45 -5.88 0.42
CA VAL A 26 9.07 -5.90 -0.92
C VAL A 26 10.04 -7.07 -1.12
N ALA A 27 10.71 -7.53 -0.06
CA ALA A 27 11.63 -8.65 -0.12
C ALA A 27 10.90 -10.01 -0.22
N ASP A 28 9.70 -10.11 0.34
CA ASP A 28 8.92 -11.34 0.38
C ASP A 28 7.90 -11.43 -0.78
N LEU A 29 7.66 -10.32 -1.49
CA LEU A 29 6.71 -10.27 -2.58
C LEU A 29 7.34 -10.70 -3.92
N PRO A 30 6.73 -11.64 -4.67
CA PRO A 30 7.18 -11.95 -6.01
C PRO A 30 7.04 -10.72 -6.93
N THR A 31 8.00 -10.53 -7.85
CA THR A 31 8.06 -9.37 -8.74
C THR A 31 6.76 -9.11 -9.52
N SER A 32 6.04 -10.17 -9.91
CA SER A 32 4.76 -10.06 -10.61
C SER A 32 3.67 -9.36 -9.79
N ARG A 33 3.78 -9.32 -8.47
CA ARG A 33 2.81 -8.71 -7.55
C ARG A 33 3.25 -7.34 -7.03
N LEU A 34 4.41 -6.82 -7.43
CA LEU A 34 4.87 -5.50 -6.99
C LEU A 34 3.90 -4.36 -7.33
N HIS A 35 3.07 -4.53 -8.35
CA HIS A 35 2.03 -3.56 -8.70
C HIS A 35 0.99 -3.37 -7.56
N GLU A 36 0.78 -4.37 -6.71
CA GLU A 36 -0.08 -4.29 -5.53
C GLU A 36 0.46 -3.33 -4.46
N LEU A 37 1.77 -3.03 -4.51
CA LEU A 37 2.42 -2.07 -3.63
C LEU A 37 2.31 -0.62 -4.14
N LEU A 38 1.68 -0.37 -5.30
CA LEU A 38 1.42 1.00 -5.76
C LEU A 38 0.45 1.69 -4.78
N PRO A 39 0.57 3.01 -4.52
CA PRO A 39 -0.18 3.68 -3.45
C PRO A 39 -1.69 3.43 -3.47
N TRP A 40 -2.31 3.44 -4.66
CA TRP A 40 -3.76 3.22 -4.81
C TRP A 40 -4.18 1.77 -4.58
N GLU A 41 -3.43 0.79 -5.09
CA GLU A 41 -3.68 -0.64 -4.86
C GLU A 41 -3.47 -0.99 -3.38
N TRP A 42 -2.38 -0.49 -2.79
CA TRP A 42 -2.06 -0.68 -1.37
C TRP A 42 -3.19 -0.19 -0.47
N LYS A 43 -3.75 0.99 -0.79
CA LYS A 43 -4.88 1.57 -0.06
C LYS A 43 -6.13 0.69 -0.15
N LEU A 44 -6.44 0.15 -1.32
CA LEU A 44 -7.59 -0.76 -1.53
C LEU A 44 -7.39 -2.06 -0.74
N LEU A 45 -6.20 -2.67 -0.83
CA LEU A 45 -5.87 -3.90 -0.11
C LEU A 45 -6.02 -3.73 1.40
N ARG A 46 -5.54 -2.61 1.95
CA ARG A 46 -5.67 -2.31 3.39
C ARG A 46 -7.11 -2.05 3.82
N GLN A 47 -7.96 -1.51 2.95
CA GLN A 47 -9.39 -1.37 3.24
C GLN A 47 -10.08 -2.73 3.29
N THR A 48 -9.77 -3.62 2.36
CA THR A 48 -10.29 -4.99 2.33
C THR A 48 -9.85 -5.79 3.57
N ASP A 49 -8.57 -5.72 3.92
CA ASP A 49 -7.98 -6.38 5.10
C ASP A 49 -8.70 -5.94 6.39
N LYS A 50 -8.95 -4.64 6.52
CA LYS A 50 -9.65 -4.06 7.68
C LYS A 50 -11.12 -4.46 7.77
N ALA A 51 -11.79 -4.59 6.62
CA ALA A 51 -13.18 -5.06 6.55
C ALA A 51 -13.31 -6.55 6.90
N ALA A 52 -12.33 -7.37 6.50
CA ALA A 52 -12.31 -8.79 6.85
C ALA A 52 -12.09 -9.00 8.37
N ASP A 53 -11.22 -8.18 8.99
CA ASP A 53 -10.95 -8.24 10.43
C ASP A 53 -12.17 -7.82 11.28
N GLN A 54 -12.93 -6.81 10.81
CA GLN A 54 -14.17 -6.36 11.48
C GLN A 54 -15.33 -7.36 11.43
N GLN A 55 -15.39 -8.23 10.41
CA GLN A 55 -16.48 -9.19 10.25
C GLN A 55 -16.30 -10.46 11.11
N ALA A 56 -15.08 -10.67 11.65
CA ALA A 56 -14.72 -11.83 12.45
C ALA A 56 -14.79 -11.58 13.97
N ALA A 57 -15.20 -10.38 14.40
CA ALA A 57 -15.39 -9.96 15.80
C ALA A 57 -16.87 -9.87 16.17
#